data_AF-A0A392Q284-F1
#
_entry.id   AF-A0A392Q284-F1
#
_cell.length_a   1.000
_cell.length_b   1.000
_cell.length_c   1.000
_cell.angle_alpha   90.00
_cell.angle_beta   90.00
_cell.angle_gamma   90.00
#
_symmetry.space_group_name_H-M   'P 1'
#
loop_
_entity.id
_entity.type
_entity.pdbx_description
1 polymer ?
#
loop_
_entity_poly.entity_id
_entity_poly.type
_entity_poly.pdbx_seq_one_letter_code
_entity_poly.pdbx_strand_id
1 'polypeptide(L)'
;PAPLPSPYYSAPEEAPSLAPSSPFEEAPSPSPTSDENNYQNVSGLFDVRKFGAIGDGITDDTESFKMAWDTACQSELALNVIFVPNGFSFIVQSSIFTGPCKGGIALK
;
A
#
# COMPACT_ATOMS: atom_id res chain seq x y z
N PRO A 1 10.06 23.03 51.45
CA PRO A 1 9.16 22.00 50.89
C PRO A 1 9.79 21.49 49.60
N ALA A 2 10.06 20.18 49.51
CA ALA A 2 10.81 19.56 48.42
C ALA A 2 9.99 19.48 47.12
N PRO A 3 10.62 19.51 45.94
CA PRO A 3 9.93 19.31 44.67
C PRO A 3 9.38 17.88 44.52
N LEU A 4 8.22 17.77 43.88
CA LEU A 4 7.54 16.51 43.56
C LEU A 4 8.39 15.62 42.63
N PRO A 5 8.29 14.28 42.74
CA PRO A 5 9.00 13.37 41.84
C PRO A 5 8.40 13.38 40.43
N SER A 6 9.28 13.37 39.41
CA SER A 6 8.95 13.25 37.99
C SER A 6 8.26 11.92 37.66
N PRO A 7 7.42 11.85 36.61
CA PRO A 7 6.85 10.58 36.15
C PRO A 7 7.95 9.69 35.54
N TYR A 8 8.00 8.45 36.00
CA TYR A 8 8.82 7.38 35.42
C TYR A 8 8.38 7.14 33.97
N TYR A 9 9.24 7.48 33.02
CA TYR A 9 9.08 7.12 31.62
C TYR A 9 9.63 5.71 31.45
N SER A 10 8.76 4.69 31.41
CA SER A 10 9.17 3.33 31.07
C SER A 10 9.30 3.23 29.55
N ALA A 11 10.54 3.08 29.09
CA ALA A 11 10.85 2.66 27.73
C ALA A 11 10.26 1.24 27.47
N PRO A 12 9.77 0.94 26.26
CA PRO A 12 9.46 -0.43 25.90
C PRO A 12 10.75 -1.25 25.80
N GLU A 13 10.70 -2.41 26.45
CA GLU A 13 11.76 -3.41 26.54
C GLU A 13 12.05 -3.98 25.14
N GLU A 14 13.32 -3.93 24.76
CA GLU A 14 13.86 -4.57 23.56
C GLU A 14 13.89 -6.09 23.77
N ALA A 15 13.27 -6.84 22.86
CA ALA A 15 13.27 -8.31 22.87
C ALA A 15 13.45 -8.85 21.42
N PRO A 16 14.01 -10.06 21.26
CA PRO A 16 15.26 -10.22 20.50
C PRO A 16 15.10 -10.75 19.07
N SER A 17 16.17 -10.53 18.30
CA SER A 17 16.51 -11.16 17.02
C SER A 17 16.24 -12.68 17.01
N LEU A 18 15.27 -13.10 16.20
CA LEU A 18 15.17 -14.49 15.74
C LEU A 18 15.84 -14.58 14.37
N ALA A 19 17.09 -15.04 14.39
CA ALA A 19 17.85 -15.44 13.21
C ALA A 19 17.26 -16.73 12.57
N PRO A 20 17.66 -17.07 11.33
CA PRO A 20 16.89 -17.92 10.41
C PRO A 20 17.25 -19.41 10.52
N SER A 21 16.35 -20.28 10.04
CA SER A 21 16.65 -21.69 9.75
C SER A 21 15.92 -22.14 8.48
N SER A 22 16.69 -22.33 7.42
CA SER A 22 16.42 -23.01 6.13
C SER A 22 15.81 -24.42 6.25
N PRO A 23 15.64 -25.21 5.16
CA PRO A 23 15.33 -24.94 3.75
C PRO A 23 14.08 -25.72 3.28
N PHE A 24 13.29 -25.14 2.37
CA PHE A 24 12.46 -25.95 1.45
C PHE A 24 12.78 -25.51 0.03
N GLU A 25 13.76 -26.17 -0.56
CA GLU A 25 14.03 -26.13 -1.98
C GLU A 25 13.25 -27.27 -2.65
N GLU A 26 12.74 -26.96 -3.85
CA GLU A 26 12.33 -27.87 -4.91
C GLU A 26 10.88 -28.40 -4.95
N ALA A 27 10.03 -27.60 -5.60
CA ALA A 27 9.32 -28.10 -6.77
C ALA A 27 9.50 -27.09 -7.91
N PRO A 28 10.01 -27.48 -9.09
CA PRO A 28 10.08 -26.59 -10.24
C PRO A 28 8.72 -26.54 -10.95
N SER A 29 8.41 -25.36 -11.52
CA SER A 29 7.54 -25.11 -12.68
C SER A 29 6.15 -24.48 -12.40
N PRO A 30 5.62 -23.59 -13.27
CA PRO A 30 6.18 -23.11 -14.54
C PRO A 30 6.57 -21.63 -14.52
N SER A 31 7.66 -21.33 -15.22
CA SER A 31 7.91 -20.00 -15.79
C SER A 31 6.66 -19.52 -16.53
N PRO A 32 6.25 -18.24 -16.42
CA PRO A 32 5.30 -17.70 -17.38
C PRO A 32 5.98 -17.72 -18.75
N THR A 33 5.59 -18.68 -19.56
CA THR A 33 5.96 -18.78 -20.96
C THR A 33 5.48 -17.52 -21.65
N SER A 34 6.43 -16.78 -22.20
CA SER A 34 6.20 -15.70 -23.14
C SER A 34 5.54 -16.27 -24.40
N ASP A 35 4.25 -16.02 -24.56
CA ASP A 35 3.59 -16.05 -25.86
C ASP A 35 3.02 -14.64 -26.12
N GLU A 36 3.70 -13.91 -27.00
CA GLU A 36 3.32 -12.61 -27.53
C GLU A 36 1.90 -12.66 -28.12
N ASN A 37 1.04 -11.75 -27.65
CA ASN A 37 0.15 -10.98 -28.52
C ASN A 37 -0.20 -9.64 -27.84
N ASN A 38 0.72 -8.69 -27.99
CA ASN A 38 0.50 -7.27 -28.33
C ASN A 38 -0.52 -6.45 -27.49
N TYR A 39 0.00 -5.42 -26.81
CA TYR A 39 -0.69 -4.48 -25.91
C TYR A 39 -1.14 -5.07 -24.56
N GLN A 40 -0.17 -5.59 -23.81
CA GLN A 40 -0.13 -5.25 -22.38
C GLN A 40 -0.02 -3.72 -22.31
N ASN A 41 -1.17 -3.04 -22.37
CA ASN A 41 -1.26 -1.64 -22.04
C ASN A 41 -0.65 -1.53 -20.64
N VAL A 42 0.58 -1.02 -20.55
CA VAL A 42 1.46 -1.15 -19.38
C VAL A 42 0.78 -0.42 -18.23
N SER A 43 -0.08 -1.13 -17.50
CA SER A 43 -1.05 -0.56 -16.57
C SER A 43 -0.74 -1.09 -15.18
N GLY A 44 -0.36 -0.20 -14.27
CA GLY A 44 -0.19 -0.56 -12.86
C GLY A 44 -1.54 -0.69 -12.18
N LEU A 45 -1.69 -1.64 -11.25
CA LEU A 45 -2.89 -1.79 -10.43
C LEU A 45 -2.55 -1.54 -8.95
N PHE A 46 -3.13 -0.50 -8.38
CA PHE A 46 -2.87 0.00 -7.03
C PHE A 46 -4.15 -0.17 -6.20
N ASP A 47 -4.32 -1.34 -5.60
CA ASP A 47 -5.45 -1.66 -4.71
C ASP A 47 -5.34 -0.86 -3.41
N VAL A 48 -6.34 0.01 -3.14
CA VAL A 48 -6.38 0.87 -1.95
C VAL A 48 -6.27 0.10 -0.63
N ARG A 49 -6.71 -1.17 -0.60
CA ARG A 49 -6.61 -2.02 0.61
C ARG A 49 -5.18 -2.43 0.91
N LYS A 50 -4.31 -2.52 -0.10
CA LYS A 50 -2.87 -2.73 0.11
C LYS A 50 -2.18 -1.53 0.74
N PHE A 51 -2.83 -0.36 0.72
CA PHE A 51 -2.40 0.87 1.38
C PHE A 51 -3.12 1.12 2.70
N GLY A 52 -3.83 0.12 3.24
CA GLY A 52 -4.46 0.18 4.56
C GLY A 52 -5.93 0.58 4.58
N ALA A 53 -6.59 0.74 3.42
CA ALA A 53 -8.01 1.04 3.40
C ALA A 53 -8.82 -0.13 3.97
N ILE A 54 -9.67 0.16 4.96
CA ILE A 54 -10.50 -0.84 5.66
C ILE A 54 -11.78 -1.09 4.87
N GLY A 55 -12.49 -0.02 4.48
CA GLY A 55 -13.72 -0.12 3.72
C GLY A 55 -14.93 -0.61 4.50
N ASP A 56 -15.02 -0.26 5.79
CA ASP A 56 -16.11 -0.60 6.71
C ASP A 56 -17.26 0.43 6.74
N GLY A 57 -17.12 1.55 6.03
CA GLY A 57 -18.08 2.66 5.98
C GLY A 57 -18.09 3.53 7.24
N ILE A 58 -17.08 3.41 8.11
CA ILE A 58 -16.97 4.13 9.39
C ILE A 58 -15.57 4.75 9.52
N THR A 59 -14.54 3.99 9.19
CA THR A 59 -13.15 4.40 9.25
C THR A 59 -12.84 5.36 8.11
N ASP A 60 -12.08 6.41 8.41
CA ASP A 60 -11.57 7.33 7.41
C ASP A 60 -10.40 6.68 6.64
N ASP A 61 -10.63 6.36 5.37
CA ASP A 61 -9.69 5.72 4.47
C ASP A 61 -8.88 6.73 3.63
N THR A 62 -9.00 8.03 3.92
CA THR A 62 -8.40 9.12 3.11
C THR A 62 -6.89 8.97 2.93
N GLU A 63 -6.17 8.61 3.97
CA GLU A 63 -4.71 8.45 3.91
C GLU A 63 -4.31 7.28 3.00
N SER A 64 -5.06 6.18 3.03
CA SER A 64 -4.83 5.03 2.16
C SER A 64 -5.05 5.36 0.69
N PHE A 65 -6.07 6.16 0.37
CA PHE A 65 -6.29 6.65 -0.98
C PHE A 65 -5.19 7.62 -1.45
N LYS A 66 -4.69 8.49 -0.56
CA LYS A 66 -3.54 9.37 -0.86
C LYS A 66 -2.27 8.57 -1.14
N MET A 67 -1.96 7.57 -0.31
CA MET A 67 -0.79 6.73 -0.52
C MET A 67 -0.89 5.91 -1.82
N ALA A 68 -2.07 5.37 -2.13
CA ALA A 68 -2.31 4.69 -3.40
C ALA A 68 -2.08 5.63 -4.59
N TRP A 69 -2.58 6.86 -4.51
CA TRP A 69 -2.36 7.89 -5.52
C TRP A 69 -0.88 8.26 -5.67
N ASP A 70 -0.19 8.57 -4.57
CA ASP A 70 1.21 9.01 -4.61
C ASP A 70 2.12 7.92 -5.20
N THR A 71 1.84 6.67 -4.87
CA THR A 71 2.56 5.51 -5.42
C THR A 71 2.26 5.33 -6.90
N ALA A 72 0.99 5.41 -7.30
CA ALA A 72 0.57 5.35 -8.70
C ALA A 72 1.15 6.51 -9.53
N CYS A 73 1.29 7.69 -8.94
CA CYS A 73 1.77 8.90 -9.59
C CYS A 73 3.28 8.85 -9.89
N GLN A 74 4.05 8.17 -9.04
CA GLN A 74 5.49 7.99 -9.19
C GLN A 74 5.89 6.83 -10.12
N SER A 75 4.92 5.95 -10.44
CA SER A 75 5.07 4.82 -11.35
C SER A 75 5.36 5.27 -12.78
N GLU A 76 6.31 4.62 -13.44
CA GLU A 76 6.72 4.93 -14.82
C GLU A 76 5.83 4.28 -15.89
N LEU A 77 4.75 3.61 -15.44
CA LEU A 77 3.79 2.95 -16.32
C LEU A 77 2.89 3.99 -16.98
N ALA A 78 2.51 3.73 -18.22
CA ALA A 78 1.73 4.67 -19.04
C ALA A 78 0.35 4.95 -18.44
N LEU A 79 -0.27 3.94 -17.81
CA LEU A 79 -1.51 4.06 -17.06
C LEU A 79 -1.35 3.42 -15.67
N ASN A 80 -1.98 4.01 -14.68
CA ASN A 80 -1.95 3.54 -13.30
C ASN A 80 -3.38 3.56 -12.76
N VAL A 81 -3.92 2.38 -12.49
CA VAL A 81 -5.28 2.19 -12.02
C VAL A 81 -5.27 2.09 -10.51
N ILE A 82 -5.85 3.07 -9.83
CA ILE A 82 -6.19 2.96 -8.41
C ILE A 82 -7.46 2.13 -8.33
N PHE A 83 -7.36 0.95 -7.72
CA PHE A 83 -8.44 -0.03 -7.68
C PHE A 83 -9.19 0.03 -6.36
N VAL A 84 -10.50 0.21 -6.44
CA VAL A 84 -11.43 0.25 -5.30
C VAL A 84 -12.31 -0.99 -5.35
N PRO A 85 -12.07 -2.02 -4.51
CA PRO A 85 -12.79 -3.27 -4.61
C PRO A 85 -14.27 -3.13 -4.24
N ASN A 86 -15.11 -3.84 -4.99
CA ASN A 86 -16.54 -3.96 -4.70
C ASN A 86 -16.79 -4.67 -3.36
N GLY A 87 -17.90 -4.35 -2.70
CA GLY A 87 -18.29 -4.96 -1.43
C GLY A 87 -17.76 -4.26 -0.18
N PHE A 88 -17.06 -3.13 -0.36
CA PHE A 88 -16.53 -2.27 0.70
C PHE A 88 -17.20 -0.89 0.63
N SER A 89 -17.24 -0.18 1.76
CA SER A 89 -17.65 1.22 1.83
C SER A 89 -16.50 2.05 2.37
N PHE A 90 -15.93 2.93 1.55
CA PHE A 90 -14.78 3.73 1.95
C PHE A 90 -15.22 5.16 2.28
N ILE A 91 -14.83 5.67 3.44
CA ILE A 91 -14.99 7.11 3.74
C ILE A 91 -13.72 7.83 3.28
N VAL A 92 -13.89 8.78 2.37
CA VAL A 92 -12.78 9.63 1.89
C VAL A 92 -13.19 11.09 2.05
N GLN A 93 -12.41 11.84 2.83
CA GLN A 93 -12.55 13.27 2.98
C GLN A 93 -12.03 14.02 1.76
N SER A 94 -12.53 15.25 1.58
CA SER A 94 -12.05 16.17 0.55
C SER A 94 -10.53 16.29 0.61
N SER A 95 -9.87 15.87 -0.47
CA SER A 95 -8.41 15.76 -0.54
C SER A 95 -7.91 16.28 -1.88
N ILE A 96 -6.72 16.88 -1.84
CA ILE A 96 -6.02 17.35 -3.03
C ILE A 96 -4.97 16.29 -3.38
N PHE A 97 -5.09 15.75 -4.59
CA PHE A 97 -4.10 14.85 -5.15
C PHE A 97 -3.11 15.67 -5.98
N THR A 98 -1.84 15.63 -5.62
CA THR A 98 -0.79 16.45 -6.25
C THR A 98 -0.08 15.69 -7.37
N GLY A 99 0.27 16.43 -8.44
CA GLY A 99 1.17 15.98 -9.50
C GLY A 99 2.40 16.89 -9.62
N PRO A 100 3.22 16.73 -10.67
CA PRO A 100 2.98 15.97 -11.89
C PRO A 100 3.18 14.46 -11.74
N CYS A 101 2.32 13.66 -12.37
CA CYS A 101 2.46 12.21 -12.44
C CYS A 101 3.17 11.79 -13.73
N LYS A 102 3.93 10.69 -13.67
CA LYS A 102 4.70 10.19 -14.83
C LYS A 102 3.83 9.48 -15.88
N GLY A 103 2.65 9.00 -15.47
CA GLY A 103 1.66 8.36 -16.34
C GLY A 103 0.24 8.81 -16.02
N GLY A 104 -0.72 8.37 -16.82
CA GLY A 104 -2.13 8.61 -16.56
C GLY A 104 -2.60 7.85 -15.32
N ILE A 105 -3.53 8.43 -14.56
CA ILE A 105 -4.16 7.76 -13.42
C ILE A 105 -5.65 7.59 -13.70
N ALA A 106 -6.17 6.40 -13.42
CA ALA A 106 -7.60 6.09 -13.47
C ALA A 106 -8.04 5.52 -12.12
N LEU A 107 -9.17 5.98 -11.60
CA LEU A 107 -9.83 5.35 -10.46
C LEU A 107 -10.87 4.35 -10.99
N LYS A 108 -10.83 3.10 -10.54
CA LYS A 108 -11.70 2.04 -11.06
C LYS A 108 -12.29 1.14 -9.98
#